data_AF-A0A4T3EWJ2-F1
#
_entry.id   AF-A0A4T3EWJ2-F1
#
_cell.length_a   1.000
_cell.length_b   1.000
_cell.length_c   1.000
_cell.angle_alpha   90.00
_cell.angle_beta   90.00
_cell.angle_gamma   90.00
#
_symmetry.space_group_name_H-M   'P 1'
#
loop_
_entity.id
_entity.type
_entity.pdbx_description
1 polymer ?
#
loop_
_entity_poly.entity_id
_entity_poly.type
_entity_poly.pdbx_seq_one_letter_code
_entity_poly.pdbx_strand_id
1 'polypeptide(L)'
;MRRAIMAGILKEAMWIHGHSMKIEYESRIERSWRAGFYIRVVGRPGTTNWFHFHIPTPVIVKDKRLMVDSAMLRFRCGSNRTAVTNVHVYDGERKIVSYDGLSERPTGSFAFRRYNVPGKPDIRWGAGISVGVSFGTGTDAERTIEFSSAGVDFNLYETLNVHVKTLTAPNIPIDTMFDAMRQVYEPTGIRVVRASDETLNLPALNICDVGSCVSGSTTAEQNTLFGNRNNVGNDDVVIYFVQATNPPFFGCAAHPNNRPGAVVAQTATQWTMAHEIGHVLGLNHVSNSDRLMTGGGTNNITNPPPDLTSGEIGTMKGSNLTINP
;
A
#
# COMPACT_ATOMS: atom_id res chain seq x y z
N MET A 1 -14.81 3.46 21.28
CA MET A 1 -13.45 3.97 21.00
C MET A 1 -13.26 4.03 19.50
N ARG A 2 -13.05 5.22 18.93
CA ARG A 2 -12.77 5.36 17.49
C ARG A 2 -11.32 4.91 17.25
N ARG A 3 -11.12 3.89 16.39
CA ARG A 3 -9.81 3.52 15.86
C ARG A 3 -9.22 4.77 15.21
N ALA A 4 -8.20 5.35 15.83
CA ALA A 4 -7.30 6.27 15.14
C ALA A 4 -6.51 5.41 14.14
N ILE A 5 -6.98 5.37 12.90
CA ILE A 5 -6.14 4.97 11.78
C ILE A 5 -4.98 5.98 11.81
N MET A 6 -3.76 5.51 12.08
CA MET A 6 -2.55 6.30 11.91
C MET A 6 -2.58 6.85 10.48
N ALA A 7 -3.00 8.10 10.33
CA ALA A 7 -2.95 8.79 9.05
C ALA A 7 -1.47 8.85 8.68
N GLY A 8 -1.08 8.14 7.61
CA GLY A 8 0.23 8.33 7.01
C GLY A 8 0.46 9.83 6.84
N ILE A 9 1.67 10.30 7.16
CA ILE A 9 2.01 11.71 6.99
C ILE A 9 1.90 11.99 5.49
N LEU A 10 0.92 12.81 5.12
CA LEU A 10 0.77 13.33 3.76
C LEU A 10 2.10 13.99 3.37
N LYS A 11 2.73 13.51 2.30
CA LYS A 11 4.01 14.05 1.85
C LYS A 11 3.83 15.04 0.71
N GLU A 12 2.88 14.76 -0.18
CA GLU A 12 2.60 15.60 -1.33
C GLU A 12 1.14 15.50 -1.73
N ALA A 13 0.58 16.58 -2.26
CA ALA A 13 -0.76 16.61 -2.80
C ALA A 13 -0.75 17.42 -4.10
N MET A 14 -1.27 16.82 -5.17
CA MET A 14 -1.38 17.47 -6.46
C MET A 14 -2.84 17.79 -6.76
N TRP A 15 -3.11 19.05 -7.07
CA TRP A 15 -4.45 19.56 -7.32
C TRP A 15 -4.51 20.30 -8.65
N ILE A 16 -5.64 20.17 -9.34
CA ILE A 16 -5.97 20.97 -10.52
C ILE A 16 -7.27 21.74 -10.31
N HIS A 17 -7.35 22.91 -10.93
CA HIS A 17 -8.59 23.67 -10.99
C HIS A 17 -9.64 22.97 -11.84
N GLY A 18 -10.91 23.20 -11.52
CA GLY A 18 -12.06 22.66 -12.25
C GLY A 18 -12.07 23.03 -13.74
N HIS A 19 -11.43 24.13 -14.14
CA HIS A 19 -11.31 24.51 -15.55
C HIS A 19 -10.57 23.50 -16.41
N SER A 20 -9.68 22.72 -15.81
CA SER A 20 -8.89 21.69 -16.47
C SER A 20 -9.68 20.40 -16.74
N MET A 21 -10.93 20.32 -16.26
CA MET A 21 -11.84 19.21 -16.51
C MET A 21 -12.14 19.05 -18.00
N LYS A 22 -12.17 17.79 -18.46
CA LYS A 22 -12.67 17.39 -19.80
C LYS A 22 -14.03 16.71 -19.68
N ILE A 23 -14.87 16.92 -20.69
CA ILE A 23 -16.23 16.38 -20.80
C ILE A 23 -16.19 15.24 -21.82
N GLU A 24 -16.72 14.06 -21.48
CA GLU A 24 -16.69 12.90 -22.37
C GLU A 24 -17.74 13.01 -23.49
N TYR A 25 -19.00 13.29 -23.14
CA TYR A 25 -20.10 13.42 -24.10
C TYR A 25 -20.58 14.87 -24.20
N GLU A 26 -19.93 15.68 -25.03
CA GLU A 26 -20.31 17.09 -25.21
C GLU A 26 -21.76 17.25 -25.70
N SER A 27 -22.27 16.31 -26.51
CA SER A 27 -23.66 16.28 -26.99
C SER A 27 -24.71 16.13 -25.88
N ARG A 28 -24.32 15.70 -24.68
CA ARG A 28 -25.19 15.57 -23.50
C ARG A 28 -25.13 16.79 -22.58
N ILE A 29 -24.39 17.83 -22.97
CA ILE A 29 -24.28 19.08 -22.22
C ILE A 29 -25.14 20.16 -22.88
N GLU A 30 -25.93 20.85 -22.06
CA GLU A 30 -26.70 22.01 -22.48
C GLU A 30 -25.81 23.26 -22.49
N ARG A 31 -25.02 23.41 -21.43
CA ARG A 31 -24.08 24.52 -21.28
C ARG A 31 -22.90 24.13 -20.42
N SER A 32 -21.71 24.59 -20.80
CA SER A 32 -20.57 24.64 -19.90
C SER A 32 -20.05 26.07 -19.80
N TRP A 33 -19.57 26.46 -18.63
CA TRP A 33 -19.02 27.79 -18.41
C TRP A 33 -17.89 27.73 -17.40
N ARG A 34 -16.73 28.26 -17.77
CA ARG A 34 -15.57 28.41 -16.90
C ARG A 34 -15.66 29.78 -16.22
N ALA A 35 -15.87 29.80 -14.91
CA ALA A 35 -16.14 31.01 -14.14
C ALA A 35 -15.18 31.13 -12.95
N GLY A 36 -14.39 32.21 -12.90
CA GLY A 36 -13.50 32.47 -11.77
C GLY A 36 -12.54 31.31 -11.49
N PHE A 37 -12.83 30.51 -10.45
CA PHE A 37 -12.04 29.36 -9.98
C PHE A 37 -12.69 27.98 -10.24
N TYR A 38 -13.86 27.91 -10.89
CA TYR A 38 -14.62 26.66 -11.10
C TYR A 38 -15.18 26.53 -12.52
N ILE A 39 -15.53 25.30 -12.91
CA ILE A 39 -16.34 25.02 -14.10
C ILE A 39 -17.78 24.71 -13.68
N ARG A 40 -18.75 25.34 -14.34
CA ARG A 40 -20.17 25.02 -14.29
C ARG A 40 -20.55 24.18 -15.49
N VAL A 41 -21.29 23.10 -15.26
CA VAL A 41 -21.87 22.27 -16.30
C VAL A 41 -23.36 22.11 -16.04
N VAL A 42 -24.15 22.34 -17.07
CA VAL A 42 -25.59 22.07 -17.11
C VAL A 42 -25.77 20.89 -18.07
N GLY A 43 -26.11 19.71 -17.54
CA GLY A 43 -26.30 18.52 -18.37
C GLY A 43 -27.73 18.41 -18.90
N ARG A 44 -27.94 17.87 -20.10
CA ARG A 44 -29.27 17.75 -20.70
C ARG A 44 -30.20 16.87 -19.84
N PRO A 45 -31.53 17.13 -19.84
CA PRO A 45 -32.46 16.40 -19.00
C PRO A 45 -32.40 14.88 -19.16
N GLY A 46 -32.33 14.15 -18.05
CA GLY A 46 -32.38 12.68 -18.02
C GLY A 46 -31.15 11.99 -18.59
N THR A 47 -29.99 12.66 -18.64
CA THR A 47 -28.75 12.12 -19.20
C THR A 47 -27.68 11.86 -18.14
N THR A 48 -26.65 11.11 -18.51
CA THR A 48 -25.43 10.91 -17.73
C THR A 48 -24.21 11.33 -18.53
N ASN A 49 -23.14 11.73 -17.83
CA ASN A 49 -21.87 12.09 -18.45
C ASN A 49 -20.68 11.69 -17.57
N TRP A 50 -19.51 11.62 -18.18
CA TRP A 50 -18.23 11.45 -17.51
C TRP A 50 -17.39 12.72 -17.63
N PHE A 51 -16.71 13.04 -16.54
CA PHE A 51 -15.80 14.17 -16.46
C PHE A 51 -14.41 13.70 -16.02
N HIS A 52 -13.36 14.16 -16.70
CA HIS A 52 -12.00 13.69 -16.49
C HIS A 52 -11.07 14.81 -16.02
N PHE A 53 -10.34 14.53 -14.94
CA PHE A 53 -9.30 15.38 -14.38
C PHE A 53 -7.94 14.70 -14.57
N HIS A 54 -7.03 15.37 -15.26
CA HIS A 54 -5.67 14.92 -15.50
C HIS A 54 -4.78 15.53 -14.42
N ILE A 55 -4.37 14.73 -13.42
CA ILE A 55 -3.62 15.23 -12.27
C ILE A 55 -2.12 15.20 -12.64
N PRO A 56 -1.42 16.35 -12.70
CA PRO A 56 0.04 16.33 -12.81
C PRO A 56 0.60 15.50 -11.67
N THR A 57 1.40 14.50 -12.01
CA THR A 57 1.76 13.45 -11.05
C THR A 57 3.26 13.24 -11.01
N PRO A 58 3.96 13.72 -9.97
CA PRO A 58 5.32 13.31 -9.73
C PRO A 58 5.31 11.83 -9.35
N VAL A 59 5.93 10.99 -10.17
CA VAL A 59 5.95 9.54 -9.91
C VAL A 59 7.09 9.13 -8.99
N ILE A 60 8.14 9.95 -8.89
CA ILE A 60 9.32 9.74 -8.05
C ILE A 60 9.67 11.06 -7.35
N VAL A 61 9.86 11.01 -6.04
CA VAL A 61 10.31 12.13 -5.19
C VAL A 61 11.31 11.59 -4.18
N LYS A 62 12.46 12.27 -4.01
CA LYS A 62 13.58 11.80 -3.17
C LYS A 62 14.01 10.37 -3.51
N ASP A 63 14.18 10.09 -4.80
CA ASP A 63 14.56 8.77 -5.34
C ASP A 63 13.61 7.62 -4.97
N LYS A 64 12.41 7.93 -4.48
CA LYS A 64 11.38 6.96 -4.11
C LYS A 64 10.10 7.17 -4.88
N ARG A 65 9.47 6.05 -5.24
CA ARG A 65 8.18 6.05 -5.94
C ARG A 65 7.06 6.47 -4.99
N LEU A 66 6.25 7.44 -5.40
CA LEU A 66 5.09 7.88 -4.63
C LEU A 66 3.99 6.80 -4.62
N MET A 67 3.17 6.83 -3.57
CA MET A 67 2.02 5.95 -3.39
C MET A 67 0.73 6.77 -3.35
N VAL A 68 -0.31 6.30 -4.02
CA VAL A 68 -1.60 7.01 -4.06
C VAL A 68 -2.36 6.76 -2.77
N ASP A 69 -2.61 7.81 -1.98
CA ASP A 69 -3.39 7.71 -0.74
C ASP A 69 -4.89 7.80 -1.01
N SER A 70 -5.30 8.88 -1.70
CA SER A 70 -6.70 9.16 -1.96
C SER A 70 -6.86 10.12 -3.13
N ALA A 71 -8.02 10.04 -3.78
CA ALA A 71 -8.49 11.07 -4.70
C ALA A 71 -9.48 11.99 -3.99
N MET A 72 -9.48 13.26 -4.35
CA MET A 72 -10.32 14.28 -3.75
C MET A 72 -11.05 15.10 -4.80
N LEU A 73 -12.30 15.44 -4.50
CA LEU A 73 -13.13 16.33 -5.31
C LEU A 73 -13.61 17.50 -4.46
N ARG A 74 -13.68 18.68 -5.10
CA ARG A 74 -14.29 19.86 -4.53
C ARG A 74 -15.39 20.39 -5.44
N PHE A 75 -16.64 20.01 -5.14
CA PHE A 75 -17.78 20.23 -6.04
C PHE A 75 -19.08 20.58 -5.29
N ARG A 76 -20.06 21.07 -6.05
CA ARG A 76 -21.46 21.26 -5.60
C ARG A 76 -22.45 21.04 -6.73
N CYS A 77 -23.67 20.68 -6.38
CA CYS A 77 -24.82 20.54 -7.26
C CYS A 77 -25.79 21.71 -7.05
N GLY A 78 -26.48 22.08 -8.13
CA GLY A 78 -27.53 23.11 -8.09
C GLY A 78 -28.79 22.66 -7.38
N SER A 79 -29.09 21.35 -7.39
CA SER A 79 -30.18 20.75 -6.61
C SER A 79 -29.94 19.26 -6.37
N ASN A 80 -30.96 18.58 -5.82
CA ASN A 80 -30.98 17.12 -5.67
C ASN A 80 -31.20 16.34 -6.98
N ARG A 81 -31.43 17.03 -8.10
CA ARG A 81 -31.60 16.44 -9.44
C ARG A 81 -30.28 16.16 -10.15
N THR A 82 -29.15 16.61 -9.61
CA THR A 82 -27.81 16.32 -10.16
C THR A 82 -26.98 15.63 -9.10
N ALA A 83 -26.33 14.52 -9.45
CA ALA A 83 -25.53 13.75 -8.51
C ALA A 83 -24.28 13.17 -9.16
N VAL A 84 -23.17 13.19 -8.42
CA VAL A 84 -22.02 12.33 -8.68
C VAL A 84 -22.42 10.91 -8.32
N THR A 85 -22.31 10.01 -9.30
CA THR A 85 -22.70 8.60 -9.21
C THR A 85 -21.50 7.67 -9.18
N ASN A 86 -20.36 8.11 -9.72
CA ASN A 86 -19.15 7.31 -9.81
C ASN A 86 -17.89 8.17 -9.63
N VAL A 87 -16.87 7.63 -8.98
CA VAL A 87 -15.51 8.19 -8.95
C VAL A 87 -14.52 7.07 -9.18
N HIS A 88 -13.78 7.13 -10.28
CA HIS A 88 -12.74 6.16 -10.63
C HIS A 88 -11.38 6.85 -10.63
N VAL A 89 -10.38 6.17 -10.10
CA VAL A 89 -8.98 6.63 -10.08
C VAL A 89 -8.14 5.69 -10.93
N TYR A 90 -7.24 6.25 -11.72
CA TYR A 90 -6.37 5.54 -12.64
C TYR A 90 -4.90 5.87 -12.36
N ASP A 91 -4.03 4.92 -12.67
CA ASP A 91 -2.58 5.08 -12.85
C ASP A 91 -2.21 4.62 -14.27
N GLY A 92 -1.97 5.55 -15.18
CA GLY A 92 -1.91 5.24 -16.60
C GLY A 92 -3.23 4.63 -17.10
N GLU A 93 -3.14 3.50 -17.78
CA GLU A 93 -4.27 2.72 -18.28
C GLU A 93 -4.98 1.91 -17.19
N ARG A 94 -4.34 1.70 -16.04
CA ARG A 94 -4.86 0.82 -14.98
C ARG A 94 -5.80 1.59 -14.05
N LYS A 95 -7.03 1.12 -13.94
CA LYS A 95 -7.96 1.58 -12.89
C LYS A 95 -7.52 1.01 -11.53
N ILE A 96 -7.15 1.88 -10.60
CA ILE A 96 -6.63 1.48 -9.28
C ILE A 96 -7.73 1.44 -8.20
N VAL A 97 -8.82 2.20 -8.37
CA VAL A 97 -10.02 2.07 -7.53
C VAL A 97 -11.27 2.58 -8.26
N SER A 98 -12.42 1.99 -7.96
CA SER A 98 -13.74 2.50 -8.35
C SER A 98 -14.64 2.67 -7.14
N TYR A 99 -15.35 3.80 -7.10
CA TYR A 99 -16.47 4.06 -6.24
C TYR A 99 -17.70 4.19 -7.12
N ASP A 100 -18.60 3.20 -7.06
CA ASP A 100 -19.78 3.12 -7.91
C ASP A 100 -21.07 3.19 -7.06
N GLY A 101 -22.18 3.59 -7.67
CA GLY A 101 -23.48 3.65 -7.00
C GLY A 101 -23.59 4.80 -5.98
N LEU A 102 -22.77 5.84 -6.13
CA LEU A 102 -22.84 7.03 -5.30
C LEU A 102 -24.13 7.81 -5.57
N SER A 103 -24.53 8.64 -4.61
CA SER A 103 -25.66 9.58 -4.74
C SER A 103 -25.30 10.91 -4.13
N GLU A 104 -24.11 11.41 -4.46
CA GLU A 104 -23.55 12.59 -3.85
C GLU A 104 -24.01 13.87 -4.54
N ARG A 105 -24.69 14.72 -3.76
CA ARG A 105 -25.35 15.94 -4.25
C ARG A 105 -25.25 17.09 -3.24
N PRO A 106 -24.02 17.50 -2.86
CA PRO A 106 -23.85 18.63 -1.94
C PRO A 106 -24.37 19.91 -2.59
N THR A 107 -25.27 20.64 -1.92
CA THR A 107 -25.82 21.92 -2.40
C THR A 107 -25.26 23.10 -1.60
N GLY A 108 -25.39 24.31 -2.14
CA GLY A 108 -24.93 25.54 -1.48
C GLY A 108 -23.43 25.78 -1.64
N SER A 109 -22.62 25.26 -0.71
CA SER A 109 -21.16 25.45 -0.72
C SER A 109 -20.41 24.33 -1.44
N PHE A 110 -19.19 24.61 -1.91
CA PHE A 110 -18.30 23.59 -2.49
C PHE A 110 -17.87 22.61 -1.40
N ALA A 111 -18.37 21.39 -1.48
CA ALA A 111 -18.04 20.34 -0.53
C ALA A 111 -16.73 19.65 -0.91
N PHE A 112 -15.95 19.28 0.10
CA PHE A 112 -14.80 18.39 -0.04
C PHE A 112 -15.25 16.93 0.10
N ARG A 113 -14.75 16.08 -0.80
CA ARG A 113 -14.94 14.63 -0.78
C ARG A 113 -13.62 13.94 -0.99
N ARG A 114 -13.38 12.88 -0.22
CA ARG A 114 -12.15 12.10 -0.22
C ARG A 114 -12.49 10.64 -0.44
N TYR A 115 -11.80 10.04 -1.40
CA TYR A 115 -11.99 8.67 -1.87
C TYR A 115 -10.67 7.93 -1.68
N ASN A 116 -10.58 7.08 -0.66
CA ASN A 116 -9.35 6.37 -0.33
C ASN A 116 -8.96 5.39 -1.45
N VAL A 117 -7.66 5.16 -1.66
CA VAL A 117 -7.20 4.09 -2.53
C VAL A 117 -6.73 2.92 -1.66
N PRO A 118 -7.46 1.79 -1.64
CA PRO A 118 -7.07 0.62 -0.84
C PRO A 118 -5.68 0.10 -1.23
N GLY A 119 -4.90 -0.35 -0.24
CA GLY A 119 -3.52 -0.79 -0.43
C GLY A 119 -2.53 0.33 -0.78
N LYS A 120 -3.02 1.53 -1.10
CA LYS A 120 -2.24 2.72 -1.45
C LYS A 120 -1.14 2.42 -2.47
N PRO A 121 -1.47 1.87 -3.64
CA PRO A 121 -0.49 1.36 -4.58
C PRO A 121 0.48 2.44 -5.05
N ASP A 122 1.64 2.01 -5.52
CA ASP A 122 2.56 2.84 -6.29
C ASP A 122 1.87 3.55 -7.43
N ILE A 123 2.27 4.80 -7.64
CA ILE A 123 2.03 5.48 -8.91
C ILE A 123 3.19 5.24 -9.87
N ARG A 124 2.88 4.73 -11.07
CA ARG A 124 3.88 4.39 -12.08
C ARG A 124 3.97 5.40 -13.20
N TRP A 125 2.82 5.83 -13.70
CA TRP A 125 2.73 6.55 -14.97
C TRP A 125 2.03 7.89 -14.83
N GLY A 126 0.97 7.97 -14.03
CA GLY A 126 0.29 9.23 -13.76
C GLY A 126 -1.16 9.06 -13.34
N ALA A 127 -1.61 9.92 -12.43
CA ALA A 127 -2.93 9.81 -11.83
C ALA A 127 -4.02 10.50 -12.68
N GLY A 128 -5.13 9.80 -12.87
CA GLY A 128 -6.35 10.33 -13.49
C GLY A 128 -7.57 10.12 -12.60
N ILE A 129 -8.49 11.09 -12.56
CA ILE A 129 -9.77 10.95 -11.87
C ILE A 129 -10.90 11.10 -12.89
N SER A 130 -11.76 10.08 -12.98
CA SER A 130 -12.97 10.11 -13.80
C SER A 130 -14.20 10.12 -12.90
N VAL A 131 -15.11 11.08 -13.14
CA VAL A 131 -16.30 11.31 -12.33
C VAL A 131 -17.54 11.10 -13.17
N GLY A 132 -18.36 10.12 -12.81
CA GLY A 132 -19.66 9.86 -13.40
C GLY A 132 -20.71 10.75 -12.75
N VAL A 133 -21.52 11.44 -13.56
CA VAL A 133 -22.55 12.37 -13.10
C VAL A 133 -23.87 12.08 -13.80
N SER A 134 -24.94 12.07 -13.02
CA SER A 134 -26.32 12.00 -13.50
C SER A 134 -26.99 13.37 -13.45
N PHE A 135 -27.73 13.69 -14.51
CA PHE A 135 -28.57 14.87 -14.63
C PHE A 135 -30.02 14.44 -14.78
N GLY A 136 -30.82 14.72 -13.76
CA GLY A 136 -32.25 14.44 -13.75
C GLY A 136 -33.03 15.31 -14.74
N THR A 137 -34.36 15.31 -14.63
CA THR A 137 -35.21 16.29 -15.31
C THR A 137 -35.29 17.59 -14.50
N GLY A 138 -35.89 18.63 -15.09
CA GLY A 138 -36.09 19.93 -14.43
C GLY A 138 -35.37 21.08 -15.12
N THR A 139 -35.29 22.20 -14.40
CA THR A 139 -34.69 23.46 -14.88
C THR A 139 -33.18 23.35 -15.05
N ASP A 140 -32.57 24.29 -15.79
CA ASP A 140 -31.11 24.39 -15.92
C ASP A 140 -30.41 24.52 -14.57
N ALA A 141 -30.99 25.29 -13.64
CA ALA A 141 -30.44 25.49 -12.31
C ALA A 141 -30.40 24.17 -11.50
N GLU A 142 -31.43 23.33 -11.61
CA GLU A 142 -31.50 22.03 -10.93
C GLU A 142 -30.52 21.01 -11.53
N ARG A 143 -30.27 21.10 -12.84
CA ARG A 143 -29.36 20.22 -13.59
C ARG A 143 -27.92 20.73 -13.64
N THR A 144 -27.57 21.63 -12.73
CA THR A 144 -26.22 22.21 -12.64
C THR A 144 -25.33 21.38 -11.72
N ILE A 145 -24.09 21.15 -12.12
CA ILE A 145 -22.98 20.76 -11.25
C ILE A 145 -21.80 21.70 -11.47
N GLU A 146 -21.05 21.95 -10.40
CA GLU A 146 -19.87 22.79 -10.43
C GLU A 146 -18.70 22.09 -9.77
N PHE A 147 -17.56 22.07 -10.45
CA PHE A 147 -16.29 21.58 -9.91
C PHE A 147 -15.32 22.75 -9.76
N SER A 148 -14.83 22.96 -8.54
CA SER A 148 -13.79 23.97 -8.28
C SER A 148 -12.39 23.38 -8.40
N SER A 149 -12.20 22.13 -7.99
CA SER A 149 -10.93 21.43 -8.10
C SER A 149 -11.09 19.92 -7.93
N ALA A 150 -10.06 19.19 -8.35
CA ALA A 150 -9.84 17.79 -8.05
C ALA A 150 -8.36 17.59 -7.72
N GLY A 151 -8.02 16.59 -6.91
CA GLY A 151 -6.64 16.33 -6.52
C GLY A 151 -6.40 14.91 -6.07
N VAL A 152 -5.14 14.56 -5.94
CA VAL A 152 -4.68 13.27 -5.41
C VAL A 152 -3.65 13.54 -4.32
N ASP A 153 -3.84 12.89 -3.18
CA ASP A 153 -2.89 12.85 -2.09
C ASP A 153 -1.91 11.69 -2.33
N PHE A 154 -0.63 11.99 -2.22
CA PHE A 154 0.46 11.04 -2.33
C PHE A 154 1.21 10.90 -1.01
N ASN A 155 1.63 9.67 -0.71
CA ASN A 155 2.48 9.36 0.42
C ASN A 155 3.84 8.86 -0.04
N LEU A 156 4.85 9.13 0.78
CA LEU A 156 6.07 8.33 0.83
C LEU A 156 6.07 7.57 2.14
N TYR A 157 6.26 6.26 2.04
CA TYR A 157 6.38 5.39 3.20
C TYR A 157 7.83 5.04 3.49
N GLU A 158 8.09 4.76 4.77
CA GLU A 158 9.31 4.08 5.16
C GLU A 158 9.43 2.78 4.34
N THR A 159 10.63 2.49 3.83
CA THR A 159 10.83 1.36 2.91
C THR A 159 11.68 0.29 3.57
N LEU A 160 11.22 -0.94 3.46
CA LEU A 160 11.94 -2.14 3.86
C LEU A 160 12.29 -2.92 2.60
N ASN A 161 13.58 -2.97 2.27
CA ASN A 161 14.09 -3.79 1.18
C ASN A 161 14.40 -5.20 1.71
N VAL A 162 13.88 -6.19 1.00
CA VAL A 162 14.07 -7.61 1.30
C VAL A 162 14.70 -8.29 0.09
N HIS A 163 15.88 -8.85 0.27
CA HIS A 163 16.58 -9.66 -0.73
C HIS A 163 16.38 -11.13 -0.42
N VAL A 164 16.01 -11.89 -1.45
CA VAL A 164 15.69 -13.31 -1.32
C VAL A 164 16.87 -14.15 -1.76
N LYS A 165 17.26 -15.11 -0.92
CA LYS A 165 18.24 -16.14 -1.21
C LYS A 165 17.57 -17.50 -1.07
N THR A 166 17.58 -18.30 -2.13
CA THR A 166 16.88 -19.59 -2.16
C THR A 166 17.89 -20.73 -2.31
N LEU A 167 17.98 -21.60 -1.30
CA LEU A 167 18.65 -22.91 -1.42
C LEU A 167 17.62 -23.98 -1.81
N THR A 168 16.45 -23.92 -1.17
CA THR A 168 15.29 -24.78 -1.47
C THR A 168 14.05 -23.93 -1.59
N ALA A 169 13.27 -24.14 -2.66
CA ALA A 169 12.00 -23.44 -2.82
C ALA A 169 11.02 -23.82 -1.70
N PRO A 170 10.36 -22.85 -1.03
CA PRO A 170 9.34 -23.14 -0.04
C PRO A 170 8.08 -23.76 -0.68
N ASN A 171 7.33 -24.51 0.12
CA ASN A 171 6.06 -25.11 -0.33
C ASN A 171 5.00 -24.04 -0.63
N ILE A 172 5.01 -22.95 0.14
CA ILE A 172 4.22 -21.75 -0.16
C ILE A 172 5.04 -20.82 -1.06
N PRO A 173 4.51 -20.37 -2.22
CA PRO A 173 5.27 -19.51 -3.12
C PRO A 173 5.78 -18.23 -2.43
N ILE A 174 7.00 -17.83 -2.77
CA ILE A 174 7.63 -16.61 -2.23
C ILE A 174 6.77 -15.38 -2.49
N ASP A 175 6.11 -15.30 -3.66
CA ASP A 175 5.17 -14.22 -3.98
C ASP A 175 4.00 -14.16 -2.99
N THR A 176 3.44 -15.31 -2.60
CA THR A 176 2.37 -15.39 -1.59
C THR A 176 2.86 -14.91 -0.22
N MET A 177 4.11 -15.21 0.15
CA MET A 177 4.69 -14.70 1.41
C MET A 177 4.90 -13.18 1.37
N PHE A 178 5.34 -12.62 0.24
CA PHE A 178 5.45 -11.17 0.08
C PHE A 178 4.09 -10.49 0.14
N ASP A 179 3.08 -11.03 -0.54
CA ASP A 179 1.73 -10.48 -0.51
C ASP A 179 1.14 -10.53 0.91
N ALA A 180 1.36 -11.63 1.63
CA ALA A 180 0.98 -11.75 3.03
C ALA A 180 1.70 -10.71 3.92
N MET A 181 3.01 -10.53 3.73
CA MET A 181 3.78 -9.52 4.46
C MET A 181 3.29 -8.09 4.15
N ARG A 182 2.99 -7.78 2.89
CA ARG A 182 2.45 -6.48 2.47
C ARG A 182 1.08 -6.20 3.07
N GLN A 183 0.20 -7.20 3.13
CA GLN A 183 -1.12 -7.07 3.79
C GLN A 183 -1.01 -6.65 5.25
N VAL A 184 0.08 -7.01 5.93
CA VAL A 184 0.31 -6.68 7.34
C VAL A 184 1.08 -5.35 7.48
N TYR A 185 2.14 -5.13 6.69
CA TYR A 185 3.09 -4.03 6.90
C TYR A 185 2.65 -2.73 6.19
N GLU A 186 2.16 -2.81 4.96
CA GLU A 186 1.86 -1.62 4.16
C GLU A 186 0.71 -0.76 4.72
N PRO A 187 -0.36 -1.32 5.33
CA PRO A 187 -1.37 -0.52 6.03
C PRO A 187 -0.80 0.29 7.19
N THR A 188 0.34 -0.11 7.75
CA THR A 188 1.04 0.60 8.83
C THR A 188 1.97 1.70 8.30
N GLY A 189 2.14 1.78 6.98
CA GLY A 189 3.00 2.74 6.31
C GLY A 189 4.46 2.28 6.19
N ILE A 190 4.72 0.97 6.24
CA ILE A 190 6.03 0.39 5.89
C ILE A 190 5.88 -0.36 4.58
N ARG A 191 6.53 0.14 3.53
CA ARG A 191 6.55 -0.47 2.20
C ARG A 191 7.50 -1.67 2.18
N VAL A 192 7.05 -2.80 1.64
CA VAL A 192 7.89 -4.01 1.49
C VAL A 192 8.28 -4.20 0.03
N VAL A 193 9.58 -4.03 -0.25
CA VAL A 193 10.16 -4.19 -1.58
C VAL A 193 10.93 -5.50 -1.65
N ARG A 194 10.60 -6.34 -2.63
CA ARG A 194 11.45 -7.46 -3.04
C ARG A 194 12.56 -6.89 -3.91
N ALA A 195 13.73 -6.69 -3.33
CA ALA A 195 14.80 -5.92 -3.95
C ALA A 195 15.62 -6.75 -4.95
N SER A 196 15.87 -8.03 -4.64
CA SER A 196 16.48 -8.97 -5.57
C SER A 196 16.17 -10.42 -5.20
N ASP A 197 16.46 -11.32 -6.15
CA ASP A 197 16.40 -12.76 -5.97
C ASP A 197 17.70 -13.41 -6.39
N GLU A 198 18.11 -14.42 -5.63
CA GLU A 198 19.28 -15.24 -5.96
C GLU A 198 19.07 -16.68 -5.51
N THR A 199 19.47 -17.64 -6.34
CA THR A 199 19.56 -19.05 -5.94
C THR A 199 20.97 -19.34 -5.46
N LEU A 200 21.10 -19.93 -4.28
CA LEU A 200 22.38 -20.34 -3.70
C LEU A 200 22.57 -21.85 -3.82
N ASN A 201 23.81 -22.29 -4.03
CA ASN A 201 24.18 -23.71 -4.00
C ASN A 201 25.09 -23.99 -2.81
N LEU A 202 24.48 -24.25 -1.64
CA LEU A 202 25.17 -24.48 -0.38
C LEU A 202 24.54 -25.71 0.31
N PRO A 203 24.72 -26.93 -0.24
CA PRO A 203 23.96 -28.11 0.19
C PRO A 203 24.17 -28.47 1.67
N ALA A 204 25.37 -28.19 2.21
CA ALA A 204 25.68 -28.39 3.63
C ALA A 204 24.92 -27.46 4.58
N LEU A 205 24.31 -26.37 4.08
CA LEU A 205 23.55 -25.39 4.86
C LEU A 205 22.05 -25.44 4.55
N ASN A 206 21.61 -26.42 3.75
CA ASN A 206 20.21 -26.52 3.34
C ASN A 206 19.31 -27.08 4.46
N ILE A 207 19.90 -27.78 5.41
CA ILE A 207 19.35 -27.97 6.75
C ILE A 207 20.22 -27.12 7.67
N CYS A 208 19.76 -25.92 8.01
CA CYS A 208 20.57 -24.94 8.73
C CYS A 208 20.40 -25.11 10.24
N ASP A 209 21.49 -25.34 10.98
CA ASP A 209 21.53 -25.21 12.42
C ASP A 209 21.30 -23.74 12.81
N VAL A 210 20.23 -23.47 13.55
CA VAL A 210 19.86 -22.13 14.05
C VAL A 210 19.90 -22.07 15.58
N GLY A 211 20.34 -23.15 16.24
CA GLY A 211 20.41 -23.25 17.69
C GLY A 211 19.06 -22.97 18.35
N SER A 212 19.05 -22.33 19.52
CA SER A 212 17.80 -21.96 20.21
C SER A 212 17.05 -20.80 19.56
N CYS A 213 17.52 -20.26 18.43
CA CYS A 213 17.00 -19.07 17.77
C CYS A 213 16.77 -17.87 18.72
N VAL A 214 17.83 -17.45 19.40
CA VAL A 214 17.78 -16.30 20.31
C VAL A 214 18.45 -15.10 19.63
N SER A 215 17.76 -13.96 19.61
CA SER A 215 18.30 -12.73 19.02
C SER A 215 19.69 -12.40 19.61
N GLY A 216 20.63 -12.04 18.74
CA GLY A 216 22.03 -11.79 19.10
C GLY A 216 22.90 -13.03 19.29
N SER A 217 22.36 -14.25 19.16
CA SER A 217 23.12 -15.50 19.26
C SER A 217 22.97 -16.33 17.99
N THR A 218 24.06 -16.51 17.25
CA THR A 218 24.07 -17.26 15.97
C THR A 218 25.04 -18.43 15.99
N THR A 219 24.68 -19.50 15.27
CA THR A 219 25.52 -20.68 15.04
C THR A 219 26.60 -20.43 13.98
N ALA A 220 27.54 -21.38 13.84
CA ALA A 220 28.54 -21.35 12.77
C ALA A 220 27.91 -21.45 11.37
N GLU A 221 26.83 -22.23 11.23
CA GLU A 221 26.10 -22.38 9.97
C GLU A 221 25.38 -21.08 9.60
N GLN A 222 24.70 -20.43 10.56
CA GLN A 222 24.12 -19.10 10.34
C GLN A 222 25.19 -18.08 9.93
N ASN A 223 26.34 -18.05 10.62
CA ASN A 223 27.43 -17.14 10.26
C ASN A 223 27.92 -17.35 8.82
N THR A 224 27.99 -18.60 8.37
CA THR A 224 28.39 -18.97 7.00
C THR A 224 27.31 -18.60 5.99
N LEU A 225 26.05 -18.98 6.24
CA LEU A 225 24.91 -18.68 5.38
C LEU A 225 24.73 -17.17 5.20
N PHE A 226 24.75 -16.41 6.29
CA PHE A 226 24.66 -14.95 6.29
C PHE A 226 25.92 -14.27 5.77
N GLY A 227 27.01 -15.01 5.55
CA GLY A 227 28.15 -14.53 4.76
C GLY A 227 27.81 -14.38 3.27
N ASN A 228 26.85 -15.16 2.77
CA ASN A 228 26.42 -15.18 1.37
C ASN A 228 25.31 -14.15 1.11
N ARG A 229 25.48 -12.92 1.61
CA ARG A 229 24.59 -11.78 1.30
C ARG A 229 24.78 -11.29 -0.14
N ASN A 230 25.98 -11.47 -0.68
CA ASN A 230 26.35 -11.19 -2.08
C ASN A 230 26.00 -9.74 -2.48
N ASN A 231 26.76 -8.79 -1.94
CA ASN A 231 26.67 -7.33 -2.19
C ASN A 231 25.42 -6.62 -1.62
N VAL A 232 24.61 -7.28 -0.80
CA VAL A 232 23.53 -6.62 -0.06
C VAL A 232 24.10 -5.87 1.15
N GLY A 233 23.79 -4.57 1.24
CA GLY A 233 24.24 -3.68 2.30
C GLY A 233 23.64 -4.00 3.67
N ASN A 234 24.04 -3.24 4.68
CA ASN A 234 23.63 -3.46 6.07
C ASN A 234 22.25 -2.87 6.40
N ASP A 235 21.71 -1.99 5.53
CA ASP A 235 20.41 -1.34 5.72
C ASP A 235 19.24 -2.15 5.14
N ASP A 236 19.54 -3.25 4.44
CA ASP A 236 18.55 -4.12 3.79
C ASP A 236 18.49 -5.49 4.46
N VAL A 237 17.32 -6.12 4.45
CA VAL A 237 17.11 -7.45 5.04
C VAL A 237 17.38 -8.55 4.01
N VAL A 238 18.03 -9.64 4.43
CA VAL A 238 18.20 -10.83 3.58
C VAL A 238 17.42 -12.00 4.17
N ILE A 239 16.54 -12.60 3.37
CA ILE A 239 15.76 -13.79 3.75
C ILE A 239 16.33 -15.02 3.04
N TYR A 240 16.65 -16.07 3.80
CA TYR A 240 17.22 -17.32 3.31
C TYR A 240 16.18 -18.44 3.37
N PHE A 241 15.76 -18.97 2.22
CA PHE A 241 14.90 -20.15 2.13
C PHE A 241 15.72 -21.43 2.08
N VAL A 242 15.53 -22.28 3.08
CA VAL A 242 16.24 -23.55 3.29
C VAL A 242 15.25 -24.71 3.34
N GLN A 243 15.72 -25.95 3.19
CA GLN A 243 14.86 -27.13 3.32
C GLN A 243 14.29 -27.24 4.74
N ALA A 244 15.14 -27.12 5.76
CA ALA A 244 14.73 -27.18 7.15
C ALA A 244 15.69 -26.37 8.05
N THR A 245 15.26 -26.11 9.27
CA THR A 245 16.14 -25.64 10.34
C THR A 245 16.41 -26.79 11.32
N ASN A 246 17.51 -26.70 12.07
CA ASN A 246 17.81 -27.55 13.19
C ASN A 246 18.05 -26.68 14.43
N PRO A 247 17.28 -26.79 15.52
CA PRO A 247 16.04 -27.56 15.68
C PRO A 247 14.94 -27.17 14.67
N PRO A 248 13.89 -28.00 14.46
CA PRO A 248 12.94 -27.87 13.36
C PRO A 248 11.90 -26.77 13.57
N PHE A 249 12.32 -25.51 13.50
CA PHE A 249 11.46 -24.33 13.48
C PHE A 249 11.00 -24.01 12.04
N PHE A 250 9.90 -23.25 11.92
CA PHE A 250 9.50 -22.69 10.62
C PHE A 250 10.43 -21.57 10.14
N GLY A 251 11.10 -20.89 11.05
CA GLY A 251 12.05 -19.84 10.73
C GLY A 251 12.91 -19.47 11.92
N CYS A 252 13.91 -18.63 11.66
CA CYS A 252 14.71 -18.02 12.69
C CYS A 252 15.28 -16.68 12.24
N ALA A 253 15.03 -15.63 13.04
CA ALA A 253 15.52 -14.28 12.83
C ALA A 253 16.84 -13.94 13.55
N ALA A 254 17.45 -14.89 14.27
CA ALA A 254 18.78 -14.69 14.84
C ALA A 254 19.80 -14.50 13.71
N HIS A 255 20.53 -13.40 13.75
CA HIS A 255 21.45 -13.01 12.68
C HIS A 255 22.72 -12.35 13.24
N PRO A 256 23.85 -12.41 12.52
CA PRO A 256 25.08 -11.78 12.96
C PRO A 256 24.97 -10.25 12.92
N ASN A 257 25.76 -9.56 13.74
CA ASN A 257 25.82 -8.09 13.72
C ASN A 257 26.07 -7.56 12.30
N ASN A 258 25.37 -6.48 11.94
CA ASN A 258 25.41 -5.84 10.63
C ASN A 258 24.97 -6.73 9.45
N ARG A 259 24.29 -7.86 9.72
CA ARG A 259 23.76 -8.75 8.68
C ARG A 259 22.29 -9.06 8.94
N PRO A 260 21.40 -8.04 8.97
CA PRO A 260 19.99 -8.23 9.27
C PRO A 260 19.34 -9.20 8.30
N GLY A 261 18.66 -10.21 8.83
CA GLY A 261 18.12 -11.28 8.02
C GLY A 261 17.49 -12.39 8.84
N ALA A 262 16.90 -13.34 8.14
CA ALA A 262 16.29 -14.51 8.75
C ALA A 262 16.40 -15.74 7.84
N VAL A 263 16.24 -16.91 8.44
CA VAL A 263 16.10 -18.20 7.77
C VAL A 263 14.63 -18.61 7.80
N VAL A 264 14.11 -19.14 6.70
CA VAL A 264 12.74 -19.66 6.60
C VAL A 264 12.80 -21.07 6.01
N ALA A 265 12.21 -22.04 6.72
CA ALA A 265 12.16 -23.43 6.29
C ALA A 265 11.13 -23.66 5.19
N GLN A 266 11.32 -24.70 4.38
CA GLN A 266 10.44 -25.05 3.26
C GLN A 266 8.98 -25.27 3.69
N THR A 267 8.77 -25.80 4.89
CA THR A 267 7.46 -26.13 5.47
C THR A 267 6.79 -24.95 6.18
N ALA A 268 7.40 -23.76 6.15
CA ALA A 268 6.87 -22.56 6.75
C ALA A 268 5.50 -22.13 6.18
N THR A 269 4.77 -21.35 6.95
CA THR A 269 3.47 -20.80 6.53
C THR A 269 3.65 -19.49 5.76
N GLN A 270 2.57 -19.01 5.12
CA GLN A 270 2.58 -17.72 4.40
C GLN A 270 2.94 -16.52 5.30
N TRP A 271 2.76 -16.63 6.62
CA TRP A 271 3.02 -15.54 7.57
C TRP A 271 4.42 -15.60 8.20
N THR A 272 5.13 -16.72 8.07
CA THR A 272 6.43 -16.92 8.73
C THR A 272 7.45 -15.89 8.29
N MET A 273 7.56 -15.59 6.99
CA MET A 273 8.51 -14.58 6.52
C MET A 273 8.26 -13.22 7.17
N ALA A 274 7.00 -12.79 7.24
CA ALA A 274 6.63 -11.54 7.89
C ALA A 274 6.91 -11.57 9.41
N HIS A 275 6.72 -12.71 10.06
CA HIS A 275 7.02 -12.91 11.48
C HIS A 275 8.51 -12.78 11.77
N GLU A 276 9.36 -13.51 11.04
CA GLU A 276 10.80 -13.47 11.24
C GLU A 276 11.38 -12.08 10.96
N ILE A 277 10.91 -11.42 9.89
CA ILE A 277 11.33 -10.04 9.62
C ILE A 277 10.82 -9.08 10.70
N GLY A 278 9.69 -9.38 11.35
CA GLY A 278 9.21 -8.63 12.53
C GLY A 278 10.25 -8.67 13.66
N HIS A 279 10.85 -9.82 13.94
CA HIS A 279 11.96 -9.93 14.88
C HIS A 279 13.20 -9.15 14.45
N VAL A 280 13.56 -9.20 13.15
CA VAL A 280 14.67 -8.40 12.60
C VAL A 280 14.43 -6.90 12.81
N LEU A 281 13.17 -6.46 12.78
CA LEU A 281 12.75 -5.08 13.05
C LEU A 281 12.55 -4.78 14.54
N GLY A 282 12.92 -5.69 15.44
CA GLY A 282 12.93 -5.47 16.89
C GLY A 282 11.66 -5.88 17.63
N LEU A 283 10.75 -6.63 16.98
CA LEU A 283 9.57 -7.15 17.65
C LEU A 283 9.87 -8.40 18.49
N ASN A 284 9.11 -8.59 19.56
CA ASN A 284 9.18 -9.76 20.44
C ASN A 284 7.91 -10.60 20.32
N HIS A 285 7.99 -11.88 20.72
CA HIS A 285 6.83 -12.75 20.75
C HIS A 285 5.73 -12.23 21.69
N VAL A 286 4.49 -12.55 21.33
CA VAL A 286 3.29 -12.32 22.14
C VAL A 286 2.47 -13.60 22.23
N SER A 287 1.62 -13.74 23.24
CA SER A 287 0.76 -14.92 23.39
C SER A 287 -0.49 -14.92 22.50
N ASN A 288 -0.87 -13.76 21.95
CA ASN A 288 -2.10 -13.61 21.17
C ASN A 288 -1.93 -14.17 19.74
N SER A 289 -2.75 -15.14 19.35
CA SER A 289 -2.78 -15.78 18.04
C SER A 289 -3.37 -14.92 16.91
N ASP A 290 -4.07 -13.83 17.21
CA ASP A 290 -4.54 -12.88 16.19
C ASP A 290 -3.43 -11.92 15.73
N ARG A 291 -2.27 -11.92 16.39
CA ARG A 291 -1.16 -11.01 16.11
C ARG A 291 -0.04 -11.71 15.37
N LEU A 292 0.67 -10.93 14.54
CA LEU A 292 1.74 -11.45 13.69
C LEU A 292 2.83 -12.15 14.52
N MET A 293 3.21 -11.55 15.64
CA MET A 293 4.30 -12.02 16.50
C MET A 293 3.87 -13.10 17.50
N THR A 294 2.84 -13.90 17.18
CA THR A 294 2.41 -14.98 18.06
C THR A 294 3.54 -15.98 18.34
N GLY A 295 3.86 -16.21 19.61
CA GLY A 295 4.83 -17.23 20.05
C GLY A 295 4.28 -18.65 19.99
N GLY A 296 2.99 -18.82 19.67
CA GLY A 296 2.35 -20.12 19.46
C GLY A 296 2.68 -20.75 18.10
N GLY A 297 3.42 -20.06 17.23
CA GLY A 297 3.69 -20.48 15.86
C GLY A 297 2.70 -19.90 14.84
N THR A 298 3.21 -19.54 13.67
CA THR A 298 2.44 -18.82 12.63
C THR A 298 1.32 -19.65 11.99
N ASN A 299 1.37 -20.98 12.11
CA ASN A 299 0.29 -21.89 11.74
C ASN A 299 -0.96 -21.77 12.64
N ASN A 300 -0.81 -21.18 13.82
CA ASN A 300 -1.90 -20.96 14.76
C ASN A 300 -2.52 -19.57 14.64
N ILE A 301 -2.18 -18.78 13.60
CA ILE A 301 -2.78 -17.46 13.38
C ILE A 301 -4.28 -17.61 13.09
N THR A 302 -5.12 -17.00 13.93
CA THR A 302 -6.58 -17.15 13.91
C THR A 302 -7.31 -16.01 13.18
N ASN A 303 -6.66 -14.86 12.99
CA ASN A 303 -7.21 -13.69 12.32
C ASN A 303 -6.33 -13.25 11.14
N PRO A 304 -6.50 -13.82 9.93
CA PRO A 304 -5.78 -13.37 8.75
C PRO A 304 -6.46 -12.15 8.06
N PRO A 305 -5.71 -11.09 7.67
CA PRO A 305 -4.30 -10.87 7.96
C PRO A 305 -4.07 -10.54 9.45
N PRO A 306 -2.98 -11.04 10.06
CA PRO A 306 -2.72 -10.85 11.48
C PRO A 306 -2.47 -9.38 11.83
N ASP A 307 -2.82 -9.02 13.06
CA ASP A 307 -2.72 -7.65 13.54
C ASP A 307 -1.30 -7.27 13.99
N LEU A 308 -0.99 -5.98 13.85
CA LEU A 308 0.09 -5.27 14.56
C LEU A 308 -0.52 -4.18 15.44
N THR A 309 -0.01 -4.06 16.66
CA THR A 309 -0.38 -2.98 17.59
C THR A 309 0.38 -1.70 17.26
N SER A 310 -0.15 -0.56 17.72
CA SER A 310 0.54 0.74 17.55
C SER A 310 1.96 0.75 18.12
N GLY A 311 2.21 0.00 19.19
CA GLY A 311 3.55 -0.13 19.78
C GLY A 311 4.52 -0.89 18.88
N GLU A 312 4.09 -2.03 18.32
CA GLU A 312 4.89 -2.78 17.35
C GLU A 312 5.19 -1.95 16.10
N ILE A 313 4.18 -1.26 15.57
CA ILE A 313 4.35 -0.37 14.41
C ILE A 313 5.40 0.71 14.71
N GLY A 314 5.34 1.31 15.90
CA GLY A 314 6.33 2.30 16.35
C GLY A 314 7.74 1.73 16.39
N THR A 315 7.93 0.53 16.95
CA THR A 315 9.22 -0.17 16.98
C THR A 315 9.73 -0.44 15.56
N MET A 316 8.89 -0.99 14.68
CA MET A 316 9.29 -1.31 13.31
C MET A 316 9.74 -0.07 12.56
N LYS A 317 8.99 1.05 12.65
CA LYS A 317 9.35 2.32 12.00
C LYS A 317 10.59 3.00 12.61
N GLY A 318 10.88 2.71 13.87
CA GLY A 318 12.09 3.18 14.55
C GLY A 318 13.35 2.40 14.15
N SER A 319 13.21 1.31 13.38
CA SER A 319 14.34 0.53 12.90
C SER A 319 15.12 1.29 11.83
N ASN A 320 16.45 1.20 11.87
CA ASN A 320 17.30 1.73 10.79
C ASN A 320 17.07 1.01 9.44
N LEU A 321 16.46 -0.18 9.47
CA LEU A 321 16.13 -0.98 8.29
C LEU A 321 14.83 -0.53 7.61
N THR A 322 14.00 0.24 8.31
CA THR A 322 12.88 0.96 7.69
C THR A 322 13.39 2.31 7.25
N ILE A 323 13.95 2.33 6.03
CA ILE A 323 14.66 3.49 5.49
C ILE A 323 13.67 4.62 5.30
N ASN A 324 13.91 5.73 5.99
CA ASN A 324 13.11 6.94 5.87
C ASN A 324 13.02 7.40 4.40
N PRO A 325 11.87 7.97 3.99
CA PRO A 325 11.71 8.54 2.67
C PRO A 325 12.43 9.88 2.44
#